data_AF-A0A3P7E9F5-F1
#
_entry.id   AF-A0A3P7E9F5-F1
#
_cell.length_a   1.000
_cell.length_b   1.000
_cell.length_c   1.000
_cell.angle_alpha   90.00
_cell.angle_beta   90.00
_cell.angle_gamma   90.00
#
_symmetry.space_group_name_H-M   'P 1'
#
loop_
_entity.id
_entity.type
_entity.pdbx_description
1 polymer ?
#
loop_
_entity_poly.entity_id
_entity_poly.type
_entity_poly.pdbx_seq_one_letter_code
_entity_poly.pdbx_strand_id
1 'polypeptide(L)'
;MKHKCKNVKDKKYNVRLISVPSGGVSKAVYFPIVPTKIGDVILSVTAQSAIAGDAVEQVLRVEPEGYRVDRNTLVMIDLTQTNDSVEIKKQIDMQFPVDAVEGSRKARFDVIGDLLGSALANIDSLVRMPYGCGEQNMINFVPNIAVLRYLKITKQTGKQIENRAKKFMESGYQRELTYRRDDHSFSAFGQSDKHGSTWLTAFVVRSFKQAQQFIFIDEHILQESIAFLNAQQQQENGAFAERGEVHHKAIQGGAAEGGVPLTAYVYVALLENGVRDDKAQYYLEQHLDEIGDDPYALAIVTYAFHLANSSRKEEALEMLESHKKESADGVYWSKKIGQEKPKDAQHYFYQPRPADVEMTAYVLLTYMIRDDTDKALPLVRWLTSQRNAYGGFSSTQVGLSHTYYVN
;
A
#
# COMPACT_ATOMS: atom_id res chain seq x y z
N MET A 1 -60.08 -44.23 7.21
CA MET A 1 -60.17 -42.78 7.49
C MET A 1 -59.10 -42.04 6.71
N LYS A 2 -59.45 -41.03 5.90
CA LYS A 2 -58.47 -40.18 5.20
C LYS A 2 -57.69 -39.35 6.23
N HIS A 3 -56.43 -39.68 6.49
CA HIS A 3 -55.51 -38.77 7.17
C HIS A 3 -55.20 -37.61 6.23
N LYS A 4 -56.01 -36.54 6.30
CA LYS A 4 -55.58 -35.23 5.81
C LYS A 4 -54.52 -34.72 6.79
N CYS A 5 -53.26 -34.80 6.37
CA CYS A 5 -52.18 -34.12 7.04
C CYS A 5 -52.58 -32.64 7.19
N LYS A 6 -52.65 -32.17 8.44
CA LYS A 6 -53.04 -30.81 8.80
C LYS A 6 -51.99 -29.83 8.27
N ASN A 7 -52.44 -28.80 7.56
CA ASN A 7 -51.78 -27.51 7.38
C ASN A 7 -50.39 -27.46 6.71
N VAL A 8 -50.31 -27.89 5.44
CA VAL A 8 -49.31 -27.33 4.50
C VAL A 8 -50.05 -26.55 3.43
N LYS A 9 -50.65 -25.40 3.80
CA LYS A 9 -51.46 -24.60 2.87
C LYS A 9 -50.82 -23.32 2.34
N ASP A 10 -49.64 -22.90 2.80
CA ASP A 10 -49.12 -21.57 2.43
C ASP A 10 -47.67 -21.52 1.89
N LYS A 11 -47.03 -22.65 1.58
CA LYS A 11 -45.75 -22.63 0.84
C LYS A 11 -46.00 -23.12 -0.59
N LYS A 12 -45.98 -22.20 -1.56
CA LYS A 12 -45.91 -22.54 -2.99
C LYS A 12 -44.55 -23.19 -3.27
N TYR A 13 -44.42 -24.49 -2.96
CA TYR A 13 -43.25 -25.25 -3.40
C TYR A 13 -43.31 -25.40 -4.92
N ASN A 14 -42.16 -25.21 -5.59
CA ASN A 14 -42.02 -25.62 -6.98
C ASN A 14 -41.90 -27.16 -6.98
N VAL A 15 -42.96 -27.85 -7.39
CA VAL A 15 -43.03 -29.32 -7.33
C VAL A 15 -42.90 -29.91 -8.72
N ARG A 16 -42.13 -30.98 -8.83
CA ARG A 16 -42.02 -31.81 -10.04
C ARG A 16 -42.36 -33.25 -9.69
N LEU A 17 -43.30 -33.83 -10.43
CA LEU A 17 -43.59 -35.25 -10.38
C LEU A 17 -42.71 -35.94 -11.43
N ILE A 18 -41.87 -36.87 -10.97
CA ILE A 18 -41.00 -37.65 -11.85
C ILE A 18 -41.26 -39.14 -11.63
N SER A 19 -41.12 -39.91 -12.71
CA SER A 19 -41.07 -41.37 -12.64
C SER A 19 -39.63 -41.80 -12.82
N VAL A 20 -39.06 -42.44 -11.79
CA VAL A 20 -37.70 -43.00 -11.80
C VAL A 20 -37.84 -44.52 -11.84
N PRO A 21 -37.40 -45.19 -12.92
CA PRO A 21 -37.43 -46.66 -13.00
C PRO A 21 -36.61 -47.32 -11.89
N SER A 22 -36.96 -48.55 -11.51
CA SER A 22 -36.11 -49.38 -10.66
C SER A 22 -34.83 -49.80 -11.40
N GLY A 23 -33.85 -50.34 -10.67
CA GLY A 23 -32.60 -50.85 -11.26
C GLY A 23 -31.42 -49.86 -11.24
N GLY A 24 -31.40 -48.91 -10.31
CA GLY A 24 -30.27 -47.98 -10.14
C GLY A 24 -30.23 -46.83 -11.15
N VAL A 25 -31.31 -46.61 -11.90
CA VAL A 25 -31.40 -45.48 -12.84
C VAL A 25 -31.63 -44.19 -12.06
N SER A 26 -30.80 -43.18 -12.32
CA SER A 26 -30.98 -41.82 -11.77
C SER A 26 -31.67 -40.90 -12.78
N LYS A 27 -32.40 -39.90 -12.28
CA LYS A 27 -32.93 -38.80 -13.09
C LYS A 27 -32.58 -37.46 -12.45
N ALA A 28 -32.07 -36.55 -13.27
CA ALA A 28 -31.86 -35.16 -12.87
C ALA A 28 -33.17 -34.38 -13.04
N VAL A 29 -33.47 -33.52 -12.06
CA VAL A 29 -34.59 -32.58 -12.13
C VAL A 29 -34.04 -31.20 -11.82
N TYR A 30 -34.30 -30.27 -12.74
CA TYR A 30 -33.80 -28.91 -12.63
C TYR A 30 -34.91 -27.99 -12.11
N PHE A 31 -34.56 -27.18 -11.12
CA PHE A 31 -35.41 -26.13 -10.56
C PHE A 31 -34.72 -24.79 -10.80
N PRO A 32 -35.25 -23.92 -11.69
CA PRO A 32 -34.70 -22.58 -11.82
C PRO A 32 -34.93 -21.83 -10.52
N ILE A 33 -33.87 -21.21 -10.01
CA ILE A 33 -33.90 -20.34 -8.84
C ILE A 33 -33.42 -18.96 -9.26
N VAL A 34 -34.14 -17.92 -8.83
CA VAL A 34 -33.72 -16.53 -9.01
C VAL A 34 -33.61 -15.92 -7.62
N PRO A 35 -32.38 -15.70 -7.11
CA PRO A 35 -32.20 -14.98 -5.86
C PRO A 35 -32.75 -13.55 -5.98
N THR A 36 -33.61 -13.14 -5.05
CA THR A 36 -34.18 -11.79 -5.01
C THR A 36 -33.62 -10.94 -3.86
N LYS A 37 -32.77 -11.52 -3.01
CA LYS A 37 -32.15 -10.86 -1.85
C LYS A 37 -30.72 -11.34 -1.69
N ILE A 38 -29.83 -10.41 -1.36
CA ILE A 38 -28.44 -10.69 -1.01
C ILE A 38 -28.36 -11.36 0.37
N GLY A 39 -27.38 -12.22 0.55
CA GLY A 39 -27.12 -12.94 1.80
C GLY A 39 -27.20 -14.44 1.64
N ASP A 40 -27.33 -15.13 2.76
CA ASP A 40 -27.36 -16.59 2.79
C ASP A 40 -28.81 -17.06 2.65
N VAL A 41 -29.09 -17.80 1.58
CA VAL A 41 -30.40 -18.37 1.31
C VAL A 41 -30.30 -19.88 1.49
N ILE A 42 -31.11 -20.43 2.39
CA ILE A 42 -31.19 -21.89 2.56
C ILE A 42 -32.07 -22.46 1.45
N LEU A 43 -31.47 -23.27 0.58
CA LEU A 43 -32.17 -24.10 -0.39
C LEU A 43 -32.52 -25.42 0.28
N SER A 44 -33.82 -25.71 0.42
CA SER A 44 -34.31 -26.99 0.93
C SER A 44 -34.95 -27.77 -0.20
N VAL A 45 -34.47 -28.98 -0.45
CA VAL A 45 -34.99 -29.90 -1.46
C VAL A 45 -35.50 -31.15 -0.75
N THR A 46 -36.75 -31.52 -1.02
CA THR A 46 -37.36 -32.74 -0.48
C THR A 46 -37.76 -33.65 -1.63
N ALA A 47 -37.35 -34.92 -1.56
CA ALA A 47 -37.80 -35.99 -2.44
C ALA A 47 -38.76 -36.89 -1.67
N GLN A 48 -39.95 -37.16 -2.23
CA GLN A 48 -40.95 -37.99 -1.56
C GLN A 48 -41.59 -38.97 -2.54
N SER A 49 -41.70 -40.23 -2.12
CA SER A 49 -42.41 -41.31 -2.80
C SER A 49 -43.56 -41.85 -1.92
N ALA A 50 -44.25 -42.88 -2.39
CA ALA A 50 -45.32 -43.53 -1.61
C ALA A 50 -44.82 -44.23 -0.34
N ILE A 51 -43.54 -44.65 -0.29
CA ILE A 51 -42.99 -45.49 0.79
C ILE A 51 -41.80 -44.87 1.54
N ALA A 52 -41.15 -43.87 0.95
CA ALA A 52 -39.96 -43.23 1.50
C ALA A 52 -39.86 -41.75 1.10
N GLY A 53 -39.16 -40.96 1.89
CA GLY A 53 -38.81 -39.59 1.55
C GLY A 53 -37.48 -39.21 2.17
N ASP A 54 -36.81 -38.24 1.57
CA ASP A 54 -35.52 -37.71 1.98
C ASP A 54 -35.46 -36.20 1.71
N ALA A 55 -34.61 -35.48 2.42
CA ALA A 55 -34.45 -34.03 2.26
C ALA A 55 -33.01 -33.59 2.46
N VAL A 56 -32.59 -32.60 1.69
CA VAL A 56 -31.28 -31.96 1.81
C VAL A 56 -31.45 -30.45 1.90
N GLU A 57 -30.65 -29.83 2.77
CA GLU A 57 -30.53 -28.38 2.86
C GLU A 57 -29.13 -27.95 2.44
N GLN A 58 -29.05 -26.91 1.63
CA GLN A 58 -27.79 -26.32 1.20
C GLN A 58 -27.88 -24.80 1.26
N VAL A 59 -26.86 -24.16 1.83
CA VAL A 59 -26.78 -22.70 1.87
C VAL A 59 -26.23 -22.18 0.53
N LEU A 60 -27.01 -21.33 -0.13
CA LEU A 60 -26.59 -20.56 -1.29
C LEU A 60 -26.20 -19.14 -0.84
N ARG A 61 -24.92 -18.79 -1.00
CA ARG A 61 -24.43 -17.41 -0.80
C ARG A 61 -24.79 -16.57 -2.02
N VAL A 62 -25.67 -15.60 -1.83
CA VAL A 62 -26.05 -14.63 -2.87
C VAL A 62 -25.23 -13.37 -2.65
N GLU A 63 -24.31 -13.09 -3.56
CA GLU A 63 -23.49 -11.88 -3.55
C GLU A 63 -24.18 -10.75 -4.33
N PRO A 64 -23.93 -9.48 -3.95
CA PRO A 64 -24.40 -8.34 -4.74
C PRO A 64 -23.82 -8.35 -6.16
N GLU A 65 -24.59 -7.86 -7.12
CA GLU A 65 -24.08 -7.53 -8.45
C GLU A 65 -23.17 -6.30 -8.44
N GLY A 66 -22.36 -6.13 -9.49
CA GLY A 66 -21.43 -5.00 -9.62
C GLY A 66 -20.03 -5.28 -9.07
N TYR A 67 -19.32 -4.20 -8.71
CA TYR A 67 -17.97 -4.27 -8.13
C TYR A 67 -17.97 -3.74 -6.70
N ARG A 68 -17.22 -4.40 -5.82
CA ARG A 68 -17.11 -4.01 -4.41
C ARG A 68 -16.32 -2.71 -4.27
N VAL A 69 -16.88 -1.74 -3.54
CA VAL A 69 -16.21 -0.49 -3.16
C VAL A 69 -16.05 -0.46 -1.64
N ASP A 70 -14.81 -0.53 -1.17
CA ASP A 70 -14.49 -0.44 0.26
C ASP A 70 -14.02 0.98 0.63
N ARG A 71 -14.44 1.44 1.82
CA ARG A 71 -14.02 2.70 2.42
C ARG A 71 -13.54 2.49 3.86
N ASN A 72 -12.52 3.26 4.22
CA ASN A 72 -11.90 3.20 5.54
C ASN A 72 -11.73 4.62 6.08
N THR A 73 -12.09 4.81 7.34
CA THR A 73 -11.84 6.05 8.08
C THR A 73 -11.08 5.66 9.34
N LEU A 74 -9.87 6.19 9.49
CA LEU A 74 -9.03 5.95 10.65
C LEU A 74 -9.19 7.10 11.63
N VAL A 75 -9.38 6.78 12.90
CA VAL A 75 -9.42 7.74 14.00
C VAL A 75 -8.36 7.34 15.01
N MET A 76 -7.36 8.20 15.21
CA MET A 76 -6.38 8.01 16.26
C MET A 76 -6.96 8.48 17.58
N ILE A 77 -6.94 7.60 18.59
CA ILE A 77 -7.34 7.91 19.95
C ILE A 77 -6.08 7.96 20.81
N ASP A 78 -5.77 9.14 21.33
CA ASP A 78 -4.67 9.35 22.27
C ASP A 78 -5.23 9.47 23.69
N LEU A 79 -4.97 8.46 24.52
CA LEU A 79 -5.41 8.43 25.93
C LEU A 79 -4.40 9.06 26.88
N THR A 80 -3.25 9.52 26.41
CA THR A 80 -2.21 10.13 27.28
C THR A 80 -2.59 11.52 27.76
N GLN A 81 -3.44 12.22 27.00
CA GLN A 81 -3.86 13.60 27.31
C GLN A 81 -5.04 13.67 28.29
N THR A 82 -5.63 12.53 28.67
CA THR A 82 -6.83 12.49 29.50
C THR A 82 -6.48 11.99 30.90
N ASN A 83 -6.32 12.91 31.85
CA ASN A 83 -6.19 12.57 33.28
C ASN A 83 -7.49 11.97 33.85
N ASP A 84 -8.62 12.17 33.17
CA ASP A 84 -9.95 11.70 33.58
C ASP A 84 -10.62 10.89 32.48
N SER A 85 -11.66 10.12 32.83
CA SER A 85 -12.51 9.34 31.93
C SER A 85 -13.31 10.24 30.97
N VAL A 86 -12.64 10.92 30.06
CA VAL A 86 -13.24 11.79 29.04
C VAL A 86 -13.83 10.90 27.94
N GLU A 87 -15.13 11.06 27.71
CA GLU A 87 -15.84 10.40 26.62
C GLU A 87 -15.39 11.01 25.27
N ILE A 88 -14.69 10.23 24.45
CA ILE A 88 -14.28 10.67 23.10
C ILE A 88 -15.40 10.34 22.12
N LYS A 89 -16.01 11.38 21.55
CA LYS A 89 -17.05 11.25 20.51
C LYS A 89 -16.52 11.69 19.16
N LYS A 90 -16.65 10.82 18.15
CA LYS A 90 -16.40 11.15 16.75
C LYS A 90 -17.56 10.69 15.89
N GLN A 91 -18.07 11.59 15.05
CA GLN A 91 -19.09 11.26 14.06
C GLN A 91 -18.39 10.96 12.72
N ILE A 92 -18.75 9.84 12.11
CA ILE A 92 -18.28 9.44 10.78
C ILE A 92 -19.50 9.45 9.86
N ASP A 93 -19.45 10.27 8.82
CA ASP A 93 -20.49 10.27 7.80
C ASP A 93 -20.20 9.19 6.74
N MET A 94 -21.19 8.33 6.48
CA MET A 94 -21.07 7.22 5.55
C MET A 94 -21.71 7.59 4.22
N GLN A 95 -20.93 8.20 3.32
CA GLN A 95 -21.38 8.54 1.98
C GLN A 95 -21.31 7.31 1.05
N PHE A 96 -22.40 6.54 0.99
CA PHE A 96 -22.53 5.46 0.01
C PHE A 96 -22.78 6.02 -1.40
N PRO A 97 -22.25 5.38 -2.46
CA PRO A 97 -22.59 5.74 -3.85
C PRO A 97 -24.11 5.70 -4.09
N VAL A 98 -24.60 6.60 -4.94
CA VAL A 98 -26.04 6.71 -5.27
C VAL A 98 -26.59 5.45 -5.97
N ASP A 99 -25.72 4.72 -6.64
CA ASP A 99 -25.96 3.47 -7.36
C ASP A 99 -25.64 2.21 -6.53
N ALA A 100 -25.40 2.35 -5.22
CA ALA A 100 -25.11 1.21 -4.36
C ALA A 100 -26.30 0.24 -4.29
N VAL A 101 -26.05 -1.02 -4.68
CA VAL A 101 -27.03 -2.12 -4.68
C VAL A 101 -27.68 -2.28 -3.30
N GLU A 102 -29.00 -2.39 -3.25
CA GLU A 102 -29.75 -2.54 -2.01
C GLU A 102 -29.28 -3.77 -1.21
N GLY A 103 -29.01 -3.63 0.09
CA GLY A 103 -28.50 -4.73 0.93
C GLY A 103 -26.98 -5.00 0.81
N SER A 104 -26.27 -4.33 -0.11
CA SER A 104 -24.80 -4.43 -0.21
C SER A 104 -24.05 -3.59 0.82
N ARG A 105 -24.70 -2.54 1.36
CA ARG A 105 -24.12 -1.58 2.32
C ARG A 105 -23.77 -2.26 3.62
N LYS A 106 -22.50 -2.19 4.02
CA LYS A 106 -22.00 -2.73 5.29
C LYS A 106 -21.04 -1.72 5.92
N ALA A 107 -21.12 -1.61 7.24
CA ALA A 107 -20.17 -0.86 8.05
C ALA A 107 -19.54 -1.79 9.07
N ARG A 108 -18.23 -1.64 9.27
CA ARG A 108 -17.45 -2.36 10.28
C ARG A 108 -16.58 -1.34 10.99
N PHE A 109 -16.45 -1.51 12.31
CA PHE A 109 -15.49 -0.76 13.11
C PHE A 109 -14.59 -1.76 13.84
N ASP A 110 -13.31 -1.44 13.94
CA ASP A 110 -12.33 -2.22 14.67
C ASP A 110 -11.50 -1.25 15.52
N VAL A 111 -11.15 -1.64 16.75
CA VAL A 111 -10.30 -0.85 17.67
C VAL A 111 -9.00 -1.59 17.86
N ILE A 112 -7.87 -0.91 17.66
CA ILE A 112 -6.55 -1.52 17.74
C ILE A 112 -5.63 -0.64 18.58
N GLY A 113 -4.95 -1.25 19.56
CA GLY A 113 -4.04 -0.55 20.48
C GLY A 113 -2.64 -0.26 19.92
N ASP A 114 -2.39 -0.63 18.66
CA ASP A 114 -1.11 -0.43 17.98
C ASP A 114 -1.28 0.55 16.81
N LEU A 115 -0.38 1.53 16.69
CA LEU A 115 -0.36 2.54 15.60
C LEU A 115 -0.36 1.90 14.20
N LEU A 116 0.35 0.79 14.04
CA LEU A 116 0.42 0.01 12.82
C LEU A 116 -0.50 -1.21 12.85
N GLY A 117 -1.37 -1.33 13.86
CA GLY A 117 -2.22 -2.47 14.09
C GLY A 117 -3.09 -2.89 12.90
N SER A 118 -3.61 -1.95 12.12
CA SER A 118 -4.35 -2.25 10.88
C SER A 118 -3.46 -2.80 9.76
N ALA A 119 -2.18 -2.40 9.71
CA ALA A 119 -1.18 -3.00 8.82
C ALA A 119 -0.92 -4.44 9.24
N LEU A 120 -0.84 -4.69 10.56
CA LEU A 120 -0.57 -6.01 11.10
C LEU A 120 -1.73 -6.97 10.91
N ALA A 121 -2.96 -6.51 11.13
CA ALA A 121 -4.15 -7.31 10.87
C ALA A 121 -4.25 -7.73 9.40
N ASN A 122 -3.72 -6.90 8.49
CA ASN A 122 -3.68 -7.16 7.05
C ASN A 122 -2.26 -7.45 6.53
N ILE A 123 -1.36 -7.93 7.38
CA ILE A 123 0.06 -8.08 7.05
C ILE A 123 0.27 -9.04 5.87
N ASP A 124 -0.57 -10.07 5.76
CA ASP A 124 -0.59 -10.99 4.63
C ASP A 124 -0.88 -10.30 3.28
N SER A 125 -1.62 -9.18 3.30
CA SER A 125 -1.91 -8.39 2.09
C SER A 125 -0.78 -7.42 1.73
N LEU A 126 0.10 -7.09 2.69
CA LEU A 126 1.30 -6.29 2.47
C LEU A 126 2.48 -7.14 2.00
N VAL A 127 2.57 -8.39 2.47
CA VAL A 127 3.55 -9.38 2.03
C VAL A 127 3.12 -9.95 0.67
N ARG A 128 3.61 -9.32 -0.40
CA ARG A 128 3.32 -9.69 -1.79
C ARG A 128 4.55 -10.23 -2.48
N MET A 129 4.32 -11.20 -3.37
CA MET A 129 5.36 -11.71 -4.26
C MET A 129 5.71 -10.62 -5.28
N PRO A 130 6.99 -10.26 -5.45
CA PRO A 130 7.40 -9.33 -6.50
C PRO A 130 7.16 -9.87 -7.90
N TYR A 131 6.65 -9.02 -8.80
CA TYR A 131 6.35 -9.34 -10.21
C TYR A 131 6.38 -8.07 -11.08
N GLY A 132 6.29 -8.25 -12.40
CA GLY A 132 6.31 -7.13 -13.36
C GLY A 132 7.73 -6.75 -13.79
N CYS A 133 7.87 -5.58 -14.41
CA CYS A 133 9.15 -4.95 -14.80
C CYS A 133 9.98 -4.55 -13.57
N GLY A 134 11.22 -4.07 -13.74
CA GLY A 134 12.11 -3.71 -12.60
C GLY A 134 11.45 -2.78 -11.59
N GLU A 135 10.75 -1.74 -12.07
CA GLU A 135 10.01 -0.80 -11.21
C GLU A 135 8.90 -1.48 -10.39
N GLN A 136 8.05 -2.28 -11.04
CA GLN A 136 6.93 -2.98 -10.40
C GLN A 136 7.41 -4.07 -9.45
N ASN A 137 8.52 -4.71 -9.78
CA ASN A 137 9.17 -5.69 -8.95
C ASN A 137 9.59 -5.02 -7.63
N MET A 138 10.25 -3.86 -7.69
CA MET A 138 10.67 -3.12 -6.51
C MET A 138 9.52 -2.56 -5.68
N ILE A 139 8.43 -2.09 -6.31
CA ILE A 139 7.20 -1.66 -5.60
C ILE A 139 6.66 -2.77 -4.69
N ASN A 140 6.73 -4.03 -5.14
CA ASN A 140 6.26 -5.17 -4.36
C ASN A 140 7.35 -5.76 -3.45
N PHE A 141 8.63 -5.51 -3.72
CA PHE A 141 9.77 -5.95 -2.91
C PHE A 141 9.87 -5.19 -1.58
N VAL A 142 9.87 -3.86 -1.63
CA VAL A 142 10.09 -2.98 -0.46
C VAL A 142 9.12 -3.22 0.70
N PRO A 143 7.80 -3.43 0.49
CA PRO A 143 6.86 -3.74 1.57
C PRO A 143 7.26 -4.95 2.41
N ASN A 144 7.89 -5.97 1.81
CA ASN A 144 8.37 -7.15 2.55
C ASN A 144 9.47 -6.77 3.56
N ILE A 145 10.38 -5.88 3.19
CA ILE A 145 11.43 -5.36 4.08
C ILE A 145 10.80 -4.60 5.25
N ALA A 146 9.87 -3.69 4.95
CA ALA A 146 9.22 -2.85 5.95
C ALA A 146 8.46 -3.70 6.98
N VAL A 147 7.74 -4.73 6.52
CA VAL A 147 7.05 -5.70 7.37
C VAL A 147 8.03 -6.42 8.29
N LEU A 148 9.14 -6.95 7.78
CA LEU A 148 10.10 -7.67 8.62
C LEU A 148 10.84 -6.77 9.60
N ARG A 149 11.17 -5.53 9.22
CA ARG A 149 11.75 -4.53 10.13
C ARG A 149 10.81 -4.29 11.30
N TYR A 150 9.53 -4.10 11.02
CA TYR A 150 8.54 -3.90 12.04
C TYR A 150 8.43 -5.11 12.99
N LEU A 151 8.22 -6.32 12.45
CA LEU A 151 8.09 -7.55 13.26
C LEU A 151 9.32 -7.79 14.15
N LYS A 152 10.52 -7.50 13.63
CA LYS A 152 11.78 -7.62 14.37
C LYS A 152 11.85 -6.64 15.53
N ILE A 153 11.49 -5.36 15.30
CA ILE A 153 11.54 -4.32 16.34
C ILE A 153 10.47 -4.57 17.42
N THR A 154 9.27 -4.98 17.03
CA THR A 154 8.17 -5.26 17.98
C THR A 154 8.25 -6.64 18.62
N LYS A 155 9.28 -7.43 18.29
CA LYS A 155 9.52 -8.80 18.81
C LYS A 155 8.32 -9.74 18.59
N GLN A 156 7.61 -9.57 17.48
CA GLN A 156 6.45 -10.40 17.12
C GLN A 156 6.90 -11.70 16.43
N THR A 157 6.40 -12.84 16.91
CA THR A 157 6.75 -14.20 16.46
C THR A 157 5.90 -14.68 15.28
N GLY A 158 5.92 -13.96 14.16
CA GLY A 158 5.20 -14.34 12.94
C GLY A 158 5.98 -15.28 12.01
N LYS A 159 6.43 -16.47 12.46
CA LYS A 159 7.36 -17.33 11.68
C LYS A 159 6.87 -17.66 10.26
N GLN A 160 5.57 -17.85 10.06
CA GLN A 160 4.99 -18.09 8.73
C GLN A 160 5.12 -16.87 7.81
N ILE A 161 4.75 -15.69 8.32
CA ILE A 161 4.86 -14.41 7.59
C ILE A 161 6.33 -14.09 7.32
N GLU A 162 7.21 -14.33 8.30
CA GLU A 162 8.64 -14.12 8.18
C GLU A 162 9.24 -14.96 7.03
N ASN A 163 8.98 -16.26 7.03
CA ASN A 163 9.45 -17.17 5.99
C ASN A 163 8.89 -16.80 4.61
N ARG A 164 7.62 -16.40 4.55
CA ARG A 164 6.96 -15.98 3.30
C ARG A 164 7.61 -14.70 2.75
N ALA A 165 7.80 -13.68 3.59
CA ALA A 165 8.44 -12.43 3.20
C ALA A 165 9.88 -12.64 2.77
N LYS A 166 10.67 -13.47 3.48
CA LYS A 166 12.03 -13.85 3.06
C LYS A 166 12.05 -14.51 1.67
N LYS A 167 11.21 -15.53 1.45
CA LYS A 167 11.08 -16.18 0.15
C LYS A 167 10.68 -15.22 -0.98
N PHE A 168 9.78 -14.28 -0.69
CA PHE A 168 9.35 -13.26 -1.64
C PHE A 168 10.47 -12.25 -1.95
N MET A 169 11.23 -11.82 -0.95
CA MET A 169 12.41 -11.00 -1.17
C MET A 169 13.49 -11.75 -1.95
N GLU A 170 13.80 -13.00 -1.63
CA GLU A 170 14.79 -13.80 -2.40
C GLU A 170 14.39 -13.91 -3.87
N SER A 171 13.11 -14.21 -4.14
CA SER A 171 12.57 -14.25 -5.50
C SER A 171 12.61 -12.88 -6.19
N GLY A 172 12.29 -11.80 -5.46
CA GLY A 172 12.30 -10.44 -5.99
C GLY A 172 13.70 -9.93 -6.28
N TYR A 173 14.68 -10.27 -5.43
CA TYR A 173 16.10 -10.00 -5.65
C TYR A 173 16.59 -10.68 -6.93
N GLN A 174 16.39 -12.00 -7.05
CA GLN A 174 16.79 -12.74 -8.26
C GLN A 174 16.12 -12.21 -9.52
N ARG A 175 14.84 -11.82 -9.43
CA ARG A 175 14.11 -11.20 -10.55
C ARG A 175 14.67 -9.82 -10.89
N GLU A 176 14.97 -8.99 -9.90
CA GLU A 176 15.50 -7.65 -10.15
C GLU A 176 16.85 -7.70 -10.86
N LEU A 177 17.69 -8.70 -10.55
CA LEU A 177 18.94 -8.93 -11.26
C LEU A 177 18.77 -9.18 -12.75
N THR A 178 17.60 -9.64 -13.23
CA THR A 178 17.34 -9.77 -14.67
C THR A 178 17.11 -8.44 -15.38
N TYR A 179 16.87 -7.37 -14.61
CA TYR A 179 16.73 -5.99 -15.10
C TYR A 179 17.99 -5.15 -14.91
N ARG A 180 19.03 -5.77 -14.35
CA ARG A 180 20.39 -5.22 -14.31
C ARG A 180 20.99 -5.22 -15.72
N ARG A 181 21.68 -4.13 -16.04
CA ARG A 181 22.34 -3.90 -17.32
C ARG A 181 23.84 -4.18 -17.26
N ASP A 182 24.50 -4.18 -18.42
CA ASP A 182 25.95 -4.47 -18.54
C ASP A 182 26.80 -3.36 -17.89
N ASP A 183 26.28 -2.13 -17.87
CA ASP A 183 26.86 -0.98 -17.17
C ASP A 183 26.53 -0.96 -15.67
N HIS A 184 25.97 -2.05 -15.13
CA HIS A 184 25.62 -2.26 -13.73
C HIS A 184 24.43 -1.44 -13.20
N SER A 185 23.75 -0.70 -14.07
CA SER A 185 22.52 0.02 -13.73
C SER A 185 21.28 -0.87 -13.76
N PHE A 186 20.17 -0.36 -13.22
CA PHE A 186 18.85 -0.97 -13.32
C PHE A 186 17.92 -0.12 -14.20
N SER A 187 17.00 -0.79 -14.89
CA SER A 187 16.00 -0.19 -15.79
C SER A 187 14.72 -1.01 -15.73
N ALA A 188 13.62 -0.53 -16.32
CA ALA A 188 12.36 -1.28 -16.28
C ALA A 188 12.45 -2.59 -17.08
N PHE A 189 13.15 -2.58 -18.22
CA PHE A 189 13.22 -3.70 -19.17
C PHE A 189 14.65 -4.22 -19.42
N GLY A 190 15.60 -3.86 -18.55
CA GLY A 190 16.98 -4.36 -18.58
C GLY A 190 17.70 -3.93 -19.86
N GLN A 191 18.30 -4.89 -20.56
CA GLN A 191 19.04 -4.64 -21.81
C GLN A 191 18.16 -4.15 -22.97
N SER A 192 16.84 -4.28 -22.86
CA SER A 192 15.91 -3.79 -23.89
C SER A 192 15.80 -2.28 -23.89
N ASP A 193 16.10 -1.63 -22.76
CA ASP A 193 16.13 -0.17 -22.66
C ASP A 193 17.43 0.39 -23.25
N LYS A 194 17.40 1.63 -23.75
CA LYS A 194 18.62 2.25 -24.30
C LYS A 194 19.62 2.64 -23.21
N HIS A 195 19.13 3.01 -22.04
CA HIS A 195 19.91 3.51 -20.90
C HIS A 195 19.32 2.98 -19.59
N GLY A 196 20.18 2.82 -18.58
CA GLY A 196 19.74 2.60 -17.20
C GLY A 196 19.16 3.87 -16.57
N SER A 197 18.27 3.71 -15.59
CA SER A 197 17.76 4.84 -14.81
C SER A 197 18.63 5.06 -13.57
N THR A 198 19.12 6.28 -13.41
CA THR A 198 19.82 6.74 -12.20
C THR A 198 18.92 6.63 -10.98
N TRP A 199 17.67 7.09 -11.10
CA TRP A 199 16.69 7.03 -10.02
C TRP A 199 16.37 5.60 -9.61
N LEU A 200 16.08 4.70 -10.57
CA LEU A 200 15.75 3.31 -10.26
C LEU A 200 16.94 2.58 -9.66
N THR A 201 18.15 2.82 -10.17
CA THR A 201 19.38 2.25 -9.62
C THR A 201 19.58 2.67 -8.17
N ALA A 202 19.37 3.95 -7.84
CA ALA A 202 19.43 4.43 -6.46
C ALA A 202 18.34 3.79 -5.58
N PHE A 203 17.12 3.62 -6.10
CA PHE A 203 16.02 2.96 -5.40
C PHE A 203 16.34 1.49 -5.09
N VAL A 204 16.91 0.77 -6.06
CA VAL A 204 17.34 -0.63 -5.91
C VAL A 204 18.47 -0.74 -4.89
N VAL A 205 19.54 0.04 -5.02
CA VAL A 205 20.69 0.05 -4.11
C VAL A 205 20.26 0.34 -2.67
N ARG A 206 19.39 1.33 -2.48
CA ARG A 206 18.81 1.66 -1.17
C ARG A 206 18.01 0.49 -0.59
N SER A 207 17.13 -0.10 -1.39
CA SER A 207 16.23 -1.17 -0.95
C SER A 207 16.98 -2.47 -0.65
N PHE A 208 17.94 -2.84 -1.49
CA PHE A 208 18.79 -4.02 -1.30
C PHE A 208 19.63 -3.91 -0.04
N LYS A 209 20.19 -2.72 0.25
CA LYS A 209 20.92 -2.49 1.50
C LYS A 209 20.05 -2.74 2.73
N GLN A 210 18.80 -2.28 2.70
CA GLN A 210 17.85 -2.52 3.78
C GLN A 210 17.44 -4.00 3.90
N ALA A 211 17.42 -4.74 2.78
CA ALA A 211 17.08 -6.17 2.74
C ALA A 211 18.19 -7.09 3.27
N GLN A 212 19.46 -6.68 3.24
CA GLN A 212 20.62 -7.46 3.69
C GLN A 212 20.50 -7.99 5.13
N GLN A 213 19.72 -7.32 5.99
CA GLN A 213 19.50 -7.78 7.35
C GLN A 213 18.60 -9.03 7.46
N PHE A 214 17.94 -9.46 6.38
CA PHE A 214 16.98 -10.55 6.36
C PHE A 214 17.30 -11.66 5.35
N ILE A 215 17.88 -11.30 4.20
CA ILE A 215 18.24 -12.23 3.12
C ILE A 215 19.64 -11.93 2.61
N PHE A 216 20.25 -12.89 1.92
CA PHE A 216 21.53 -12.67 1.25
C PHE A 216 21.34 -11.75 0.03
N ILE A 217 22.13 -10.67 0.01
CA ILE A 217 22.30 -9.78 -1.14
C ILE A 217 23.80 -9.67 -1.36
N ASP A 218 24.24 -9.87 -2.60
CA ASP A 218 25.65 -9.79 -2.96
C ASP A 218 26.14 -8.35 -2.87
N GLU A 219 27.13 -8.11 -2.00
CA GLU A 219 27.73 -6.78 -1.79
C GLU A 219 28.42 -6.27 -3.07
N HIS A 220 28.94 -7.15 -3.92
CA HIS A 220 29.58 -6.74 -5.18
C HIS A 220 28.58 -6.09 -6.13
N ILE A 221 27.32 -6.55 -6.15
CA ILE A 221 26.26 -5.93 -6.97
C ILE A 221 25.97 -4.51 -6.49
N LEU A 222 25.95 -4.28 -5.18
CA LEU A 222 25.79 -2.94 -4.61
C LEU A 222 26.96 -2.04 -4.99
N GLN A 223 28.19 -2.52 -4.84
CA GLN A 223 29.40 -1.75 -5.17
C GLN A 223 29.44 -1.34 -6.65
N GLU A 224 29.16 -2.26 -7.56
CA GLU A 224 29.14 -1.99 -9.00
C GLU A 224 28.01 -1.00 -9.37
N SER A 225 26.84 -1.13 -8.75
CA SER A 225 25.71 -0.20 -8.98
C SER A 225 25.97 1.19 -8.40
N ILE A 226 26.66 1.27 -7.26
CA ILE A 226 27.14 2.54 -6.67
C ILE A 226 28.20 3.18 -7.57
N ALA A 227 29.11 2.39 -8.14
CA ALA A 227 30.09 2.89 -9.10
C ALA A 227 29.40 3.47 -10.36
N PHE A 228 28.33 2.81 -10.85
CA PHE A 228 27.49 3.38 -11.90
C PHE A 228 26.88 4.72 -11.50
N LEU A 229 26.27 4.82 -10.30
CA LEU A 229 25.67 6.07 -9.82
C LEU A 229 26.70 7.20 -9.79
N ASN A 230 27.88 6.95 -9.21
CA ASN A 230 28.98 7.92 -9.16
C ASN A 230 29.43 8.36 -10.57
N ALA A 231 29.38 7.46 -11.56
CA ALA A 231 29.67 7.81 -12.96
C ALA A 231 28.58 8.67 -13.63
N GLN A 232 27.37 8.74 -13.08
CA GLN A 232 26.31 9.66 -13.51
C GLN A 232 26.43 11.06 -12.89
N GLN A 233 27.37 11.26 -11.97
CA GLN A 233 27.61 12.55 -11.34
C GLN A 233 28.33 13.51 -12.32
N GLN A 234 27.74 14.68 -12.52
CA GLN A 234 28.30 15.76 -13.31
C GLN A 234 29.55 16.31 -12.62
N GLN A 235 30.66 16.40 -13.34
CA GLN A 235 31.94 16.84 -12.76
C GLN A 235 31.97 18.34 -12.50
N GLU A 236 31.20 19.15 -13.24
CA GLU A 236 31.24 20.61 -13.09
C GLU A 236 30.59 21.09 -11.79
N ASN A 237 29.50 20.47 -11.36
CA ASN A 237 28.67 20.95 -10.24
C ASN A 237 28.38 19.90 -9.17
N GLY A 238 28.61 18.61 -9.40
CA GLY A 238 28.31 17.53 -8.45
C GLY A 238 26.88 16.99 -8.50
N ALA A 239 26.03 17.48 -9.42
CA ALA A 239 24.65 17.01 -9.58
C ALA A 239 24.59 15.61 -10.19
N PHE A 240 23.57 14.83 -9.84
CA PHE A 240 23.25 13.60 -10.56
C PHE A 240 22.27 13.87 -11.69
N ALA A 241 22.51 13.28 -12.85
CA ALA A 241 21.63 13.35 -14.02
C ALA A 241 20.83 12.06 -14.20
N GLU A 242 19.59 12.18 -14.67
CA GLU A 242 18.82 11.04 -15.18
C GLU A 242 19.07 10.91 -16.69
N ARG A 243 19.48 9.72 -17.13
CA ARG A 243 19.70 9.39 -18.55
C ARG A 243 18.73 8.32 -19.05
N GLY A 244 18.11 7.57 -18.14
CA GLY A 244 17.11 6.56 -18.43
C GLY A 244 15.69 7.11 -18.39
N GLU A 245 14.74 6.25 -18.74
CA GLU A 245 13.32 6.52 -18.56
C GLU A 245 12.81 5.78 -17.32
N VAL A 246 11.98 6.46 -16.54
CA VAL A 246 11.15 5.83 -15.50
C VAL A 246 9.71 5.87 -15.96
N HIS A 247 9.10 4.70 -16.14
CA HIS A 247 7.76 4.59 -16.70
C HIS A 247 6.70 4.85 -15.63
N HIS A 248 6.93 4.42 -14.38
CA HIS A 248 6.07 4.73 -13.24
C HIS A 248 6.48 6.05 -12.56
N LYS A 249 6.16 7.19 -13.19
CA LYS A 249 6.44 8.53 -12.63
C LYS A 249 5.94 8.75 -11.19
N ALA A 250 4.89 8.02 -10.78
CA ALA A 250 4.35 8.10 -9.42
C ALA A 250 5.33 7.64 -8.34
N ILE A 251 6.28 6.75 -8.65
CA ILE A 251 7.27 6.27 -7.67
C ILE A 251 8.38 7.31 -7.46
N GLN A 252 8.61 8.20 -8.43
CA GLN A 252 9.64 9.22 -8.32
C GLN A 252 9.27 10.36 -7.36
N GLY A 253 8.00 10.50 -6.93
CA GLY A 253 7.50 11.51 -5.97
C GLY A 253 7.62 12.99 -6.39
N GLY A 254 8.52 13.29 -7.33
CA GLY A 254 8.98 14.63 -7.71
C GLY A 254 10.44 14.66 -8.15
N ALA A 255 11.24 13.61 -7.91
CA ALA A 255 12.66 13.51 -8.28
C ALA A 255 12.95 13.26 -9.78
N ALA A 256 11.92 13.32 -10.64
CA ALA A 256 11.98 12.83 -12.01
C ALA A 256 12.85 13.66 -12.97
N GLU A 257 12.99 14.96 -12.72
CA GLU A 257 13.55 15.90 -13.71
C GLU A 257 15.05 16.20 -13.52
N GLY A 258 15.75 15.44 -12.67
CA GLY A 258 17.13 15.75 -12.31
C GLY A 258 17.23 16.94 -11.35
N GLY A 259 18.41 17.53 -11.26
CA GLY A 259 18.66 18.70 -10.39
C GLY A 259 18.68 18.35 -8.91
N VAL A 260 18.19 19.25 -8.06
CA VAL A 260 18.24 19.14 -6.59
C VAL A 260 17.50 17.91 -6.05
N PRO A 261 16.24 17.62 -6.44
CA PRO A 261 15.51 16.49 -5.88
C PRO A 261 16.13 15.13 -6.21
N LEU A 262 16.57 14.92 -7.46
CA LEU A 262 17.25 13.68 -7.86
C LEU A 262 18.58 13.53 -7.13
N THR A 263 19.38 14.59 -7.06
CA THR A 263 20.68 14.56 -6.38
C THR A 263 20.50 14.23 -4.90
N ALA A 264 19.52 14.83 -4.23
CA ALA A 264 19.21 14.52 -2.84
C ALA A 264 18.76 13.07 -2.66
N TYR A 265 17.92 12.56 -3.57
CA TYR A 265 17.45 11.17 -3.54
C TYR A 265 18.60 10.16 -3.70
N VAL A 266 19.47 10.37 -4.70
CA VAL A 266 20.65 9.52 -4.93
C VAL A 266 21.61 9.61 -3.74
N TYR A 267 21.84 10.80 -3.21
CA TYR A 267 22.73 11.00 -2.07
C TYR A 267 22.22 10.30 -0.81
N VAL A 268 20.91 10.31 -0.54
CA VAL A 268 20.30 9.52 0.53
C VAL A 268 20.57 8.02 0.34
N ALA A 269 20.43 7.50 -0.88
CA ALA A 269 20.72 6.09 -1.17
C ALA A 269 22.19 5.72 -0.92
N LEU A 270 23.13 6.62 -1.27
CA LEU A 270 24.56 6.46 -1.00
C LEU A 270 24.86 6.49 0.51
N LEU A 271 24.32 7.46 1.22
CA LEU A 271 24.48 7.60 2.68
C LEU A 271 23.95 6.38 3.44
N GLU A 272 22.78 5.85 3.07
CA GLU A 272 22.22 4.63 3.65
C GLU A 272 23.07 3.38 3.35
N ASN A 273 23.91 3.44 2.30
CA ASN A 273 24.92 2.43 1.99
C ASN A 273 26.30 2.70 2.63
N GLY A 274 26.43 3.75 3.45
CA GLY A 274 27.68 4.13 4.10
C GLY A 274 28.67 4.83 3.16
N VAL A 275 28.22 5.30 2.00
CA VAL A 275 29.03 6.02 1.02
C VAL A 275 28.76 7.51 1.12
N ARG A 276 29.81 8.28 1.45
CA ARG A 276 29.76 9.75 1.41
C ARG A 276 30.18 10.25 0.03
N ASP A 277 29.56 11.34 -0.38
CA ASP A 277 29.82 12.04 -1.63
C ASP A 277 29.85 13.55 -1.35
N ASP A 278 31.05 14.09 -1.24
CA ASP A 278 31.26 15.51 -0.90
C ASP A 278 30.81 16.43 -2.02
N LYS A 279 30.83 15.98 -3.29
CA LYS A 279 30.36 16.77 -4.44
C LYS A 279 28.85 16.89 -4.42
N ALA A 280 28.14 15.80 -4.11
CA ALA A 280 26.70 15.81 -3.95
C ALA A 280 26.27 16.69 -2.77
N GLN A 281 26.96 16.58 -1.63
CA GLN A 281 26.70 17.44 -0.48
C GLN A 281 26.93 18.91 -0.84
N TYR A 282 28.07 19.25 -1.45
CA TYR A 282 28.40 20.61 -1.86
C TYR A 282 27.36 21.17 -2.83
N TYR A 283 26.95 20.38 -3.84
CA TYR A 283 25.90 20.78 -4.78
C TYR A 283 24.61 21.17 -4.05
N LEU A 284 24.12 20.29 -3.16
CA LEU A 284 22.88 20.54 -2.42
C LEU A 284 23.01 21.74 -1.48
N GLU A 285 24.17 21.92 -0.83
CA GLU A 285 24.44 23.07 0.03
C GLU A 285 24.46 24.37 -0.77
N GLN A 286 25.00 24.41 -1.99
CA GLN A 286 24.99 25.61 -2.83
C GLN A 286 23.59 25.97 -3.35
N HIS A 287 22.76 24.97 -3.63
CA HIS A 287 21.45 25.18 -4.26
C HIS A 287 20.28 25.19 -3.25
N LEU A 288 20.54 25.14 -1.93
CA LEU A 288 19.49 25.13 -0.91
C LEU A 288 18.55 26.33 -1.04
N ASP A 289 19.11 27.54 -1.20
CA ASP A 289 18.36 28.79 -1.30
C ASP A 289 17.52 28.86 -2.59
N GLU A 290 17.98 28.17 -3.65
CA GLU A 290 17.32 28.15 -4.96
C GLU A 290 16.10 27.23 -5.00
N ILE A 291 15.95 26.31 -4.04
CA ILE A 291 14.78 25.42 -3.95
C ILE A 291 13.49 26.23 -3.81
N GLY A 292 13.55 27.34 -3.08
CA GLY A 292 12.40 28.23 -2.87
C GLY A 292 11.18 27.50 -2.29
N ASP A 293 10.07 27.54 -3.02
CA ASP A 293 8.74 27.09 -2.59
C ASP A 293 8.41 25.65 -3.06
N ASP A 294 9.42 24.77 -3.09
CA ASP A 294 9.25 23.34 -3.33
C ASP A 294 9.44 22.51 -2.03
N PRO A 295 8.36 22.26 -1.27
CA PRO A 295 8.44 21.46 -0.05
C PRO A 295 8.85 20.01 -0.30
N TYR A 296 8.70 19.48 -1.53
CA TYR A 296 9.14 18.12 -1.84
C TYR A 296 10.65 18.04 -1.90
N ALA A 297 11.26 18.94 -2.66
CA ALA A 297 12.70 19.07 -2.73
C ALA A 297 13.30 19.36 -1.35
N LEU A 298 12.73 20.32 -0.60
CA LEU A 298 13.16 20.63 0.77
C LEU A 298 13.10 19.40 1.69
N ALA A 299 12.03 18.60 1.64
CA ALA A 299 11.90 17.44 2.52
C ALA A 299 13.03 16.41 2.32
N ILE A 300 13.39 16.11 1.08
CA ILE A 300 14.47 15.15 0.78
C ILE A 300 15.84 15.75 1.10
N VAL A 301 16.07 17.02 0.76
CA VAL A 301 17.34 17.72 1.05
C VAL A 301 17.58 17.82 2.55
N THR A 302 16.57 18.23 3.32
CA THR A 302 16.67 18.33 4.78
C THR A 302 16.97 16.95 5.39
N TYR A 303 16.33 15.88 4.90
CA TYR A 303 16.65 14.53 5.34
C TYR A 303 18.09 14.13 5.00
N ALA A 304 18.54 14.39 3.78
CA ALA A 304 19.91 14.12 3.33
C ALA A 304 20.94 14.87 4.20
N PHE A 305 20.69 16.14 4.51
CA PHE A 305 21.56 16.96 5.36
C PHE A 305 21.62 16.45 6.81
N HIS A 306 20.51 15.94 7.35
CA HIS A 306 20.52 15.33 8.68
C HIS A 306 21.28 14.00 8.69
N LEU A 307 21.14 13.16 7.65
CA LEU A 307 21.93 11.94 7.50
C LEU A 307 23.43 12.23 7.35
N ALA A 308 23.80 13.24 6.58
CA ALA A 308 25.19 13.63 6.32
C ALA A 308 25.82 14.45 7.47
N ASN A 309 24.99 14.98 8.38
CA ASN A 309 25.37 16.01 9.35
C ASN A 309 25.98 17.27 8.68
N SER A 310 25.31 17.78 7.65
CA SER A 310 25.67 19.01 6.94
C SER A 310 25.60 20.24 7.88
N SER A 311 26.42 21.24 7.60
CA SER A 311 26.40 22.54 8.28
C SER A 311 25.11 23.33 8.05
N ARG A 312 24.42 23.11 6.92
CA ARG A 312 23.16 23.80 6.57
C ARG A 312 21.90 23.03 6.99
N LYS A 313 22.02 21.95 7.78
CA LYS A 313 20.88 21.10 8.16
C LYS A 313 19.79 21.83 8.95
N GLU A 314 20.16 22.77 9.82
CA GLU A 314 19.20 23.54 10.61
C GLU A 314 18.44 24.55 9.74
N GLU A 315 19.16 25.22 8.85
CA GLU A 315 18.59 26.17 7.88
C GLU A 315 17.60 25.47 6.93
N ALA A 316 17.97 24.31 6.39
CA ALA A 316 17.08 23.51 5.55
C ALA A 316 15.81 23.05 6.30
N LEU A 317 15.93 22.77 7.61
CA LEU A 317 14.77 22.42 8.44
C LEU A 317 13.87 23.63 8.68
N GLU A 318 14.44 24.81 8.95
CA GLU A 318 13.66 26.06 9.11
C GLU A 318 12.88 26.40 7.83
N MET A 319 13.53 26.30 6.67
CA MET A 319 12.87 26.48 5.36
C MET A 319 11.74 25.47 5.17
N LEU A 320 11.97 24.19 5.50
CA LEU A 320 10.95 23.15 5.39
C LEU A 320 9.78 23.41 6.36
N GLU A 321 10.05 23.78 7.61
CA GLU A 321 9.01 24.08 8.61
C GLU A 321 8.13 25.27 8.22
N SER A 322 8.65 26.24 7.45
CA SER A 322 7.82 27.34 6.91
C SER A 322 6.70 26.88 5.97
N HIS A 323 6.79 25.66 5.41
CA HIS A 323 5.78 25.04 4.54
C HIS A 323 4.84 24.08 5.27
N LYS A 324 4.97 23.97 6.60
CA LYS A 324 4.18 23.09 7.45
C LYS A 324 2.68 23.42 7.34
N LYS A 325 1.85 22.39 7.14
CA LYS A 325 0.39 22.50 7.21
C LYS A 325 -0.12 21.76 8.44
N GLU A 326 -1.09 22.36 9.12
CA GLU A 326 -1.77 21.76 10.27
C GLU A 326 -3.21 21.43 9.94
N SER A 327 -3.69 20.31 10.49
CA SER A 327 -5.07 19.85 10.37
C SER A 327 -5.48 19.12 11.64
N ALA A 328 -6.77 18.83 11.78
CA ALA A 328 -7.27 18.01 12.90
C ALA A 328 -6.60 16.63 12.98
N ASP A 329 -6.16 16.09 11.84
CA ASP A 329 -5.50 14.80 11.74
C ASP A 329 -3.98 14.86 11.97
N GLY A 330 -3.42 16.04 12.24
CA GLY A 330 -2.00 16.24 12.50
C GLY A 330 -1.32 17.19 11.52
N VAL A 331 -0.01 17.03 11.40
CA VAL A 331 0.89 17.93 10.67
C VAL A 331 1.41 17.25 9.40
N TYR A 332 1.47 18.00 8.30
CA TYR A 332 1.88 17.47 7.01
C TYR A 332 2.42 18.52 6.04
N TRP A 333 3.04 18.03 4.97
CA TRP A 333 3.52 18.83 3.84
C TRP A 333 2.78 18.43 2.57
N SER A 334 2.59 19.39 1.66
CA SER A 334 1.81 19.20 0.45
C SER A 334 2.27 20.14 -0.66
N LYS A 335 2.30 19.64 -1.90
CA LYS A 335 2.63 20.46 -3.07
C LYS A 335 1.56 21.53 -3.28
N LYS A 336 1.97 22.78 -3.54
CA LYS A 336 1.05 23.84 -3.95
C LYS A 336 0.52 23.53 -5.34
N ILE A 337 -0.73 23.10 -5.44
CA ILE A 337 -1.43 22.96 -6.73
C ILE A 337 -2.76 23.69 -6.64
N GLY A 338 -2.80 24.90 -7.21
CA GLY A 338 -4.02 25.66 -7.49
C GLY A 338 -5.01 25.77 -6.33
N GLN A 339 -6.27 26.05 -6.66
CA GLN A 339 -7.35 26.03 -5.67
C GLN A 339 -7.50 24.61 -5.12
N GLU A 340 -7.05 24.40 -3.88
CA GLU A 340 -7.34 23.20 -3.11
C GLU A 340 -8.86 23.05 -3.04
N LYS A 341 -9.42 22.12 -3.83
CA LYS A 341 -10.80 21.69 -3.57
C LYS A 341 -10.84 21.20 -2.12
N PRO A 342 -11.83 21.60 -1.31
CA PRO A 342 -11.95 21.13 0.06
C PRO A 342 -11.82 19.60 0.07
N LYS A 343 -10.95 19.08 0.93
CA LYS A 343 -10.72 17.65 1.14
C LYS A 343 -12.04 17.01 1.56
N ASP A 344 -12.85 16.58 0.60
CA ASP A 344 -13.94 15.67 0.94
C ASP A 344 -13.38 14.25 0.99
N ALA A 345 -12.73 13.94 2.11
CA ALA A 345 -12.27 12.59 2.41
C ALA A 345 -13.43 11.57 2.46
N GLN A 346 -14.70 12.03 2.43
CA GLN A 346 -15.90 11.19 2.46
C GLN A 346 -16.32 10.70 1.06
N HIS A 347 -15.86 11.32 -0.03
CA HIS A 347 -16.21 10.89 -1.39
C HIS A 347 -15.57 9.53 -1.76
N TYR A 348 -16.33 8.68 -2.46
CA TYR A 348 -15.96 7.27 -2.76
C TYR A 348 -14.77 7.06 -3.74
N PHE A 349 -14.23 8.12 -4.33
CA PHE A 349 -13.05 8.08 -5.22
C PHE A 349 -11.82 8.84 -4.68
N TYR A 350 -11.89 9.45 -3.49
CA TYR A 350 -10.72 10.03 -2.83
C TYR A 350 -9.59 8.99 -2.63
N GLN A 351 -8.37 9.39 -2.98
CA GLN A 351 -7.11 8.72 -2.64
C GLN A 351 -6.15 9.76 -2.08
N PRO A 352 -5.39 9.43 -1.02
CA PRO A 352 -4.35 10.33 -0.55
C PRO A 352 -3.29 10.51 -1.63
N ARG A 353 -2.67 11.70 -1.66
CA ARG A 353 -1.62 12.02 -2.64
C ARG A 353 -0.32 11.31 -2.23
N PRO A 354 0.25 10.44 -3.08
CA PRO A 354 1.50 9.74 -2.74
C PRO A 354 2.64 10.68 -2.40
N ALA A 355 2.77 11.81 -3.11
CA ALA A 355 3.80 12.82 -2.85
C ALA A 355 3.66 13.44 -1.45
N ASP A 356 2.44 13.74 -0.99
CA ASP A 356 2.23 14.36 0.34
C ASP A 356 2.60 13.39 1.47
N VAL A 357 2.31 12.10 1.27
CA VAL A 357 2.72 11.02 2.18
C VAL A 357 4.24 10.88 2.22
N GLU A 358 4.88 10.85 1.06
CA GLU A 358 6.33 10.70 0.94
C GLU A 358 7.07 11.89 1.57
N MET A 359 6.66 13.13 1.27
CA MET A 359 7.24 14.33 1.88
C MET A 359 7.14 14.28 3.40
N THR A 360 5.94 14.02 3.91
CA THR A 360 5.71 13.98 5.36
C THR A 360 6.49 12.82 6.02
N ALA A 361 6.69 11.71 5.32
CA ALA A 361 7.54 10.62 5.78
C ALA A 361 9.03 11.03 5.84
N TYR A 362 9.56 11.76 4.87
CA TYR A 362 10.91 12.32 4.93
C TYR A 362 11.09 13.30 6.11
N VAL A 363 10.08 14.15 6.37
CA VAL A 363 10.12 15.05 7.53
C VAL A 363 10.09 14.26 8.84
N LEU A 364 9.26 13.21 8.93
CA LEU A 364 9.25 12.31 10.08
C LEU A 364 10.63 11.68 10.30
N LEU A 365 11.25 11.14 9.24
CA LEU A 365 12.60 10.57 9.33
C LEU A 365 13.64 11.59 9.81
N THR A 366 13.50 12.85 9.40
CA THR A 366 14.34 13.96 9.87
C THR A 366 14.19 14.18 11.37
N TYR A 367 12.96 14.29 11.90
CA TYR A 367 12.75 14.43 13.35
C TYR A 367 13.21 13.21 14.15
N MET A 368 13.10 12.00 13.58
CA MET A 368 13.64 10.79 14.22
C MET A 368 15.17 10.82 14.35
N ILE A 369 15.90 11.41 13.39
CA ILE A 369 17.37 11.61 13.53
C ILE A 369 17.68 12.59 14.68
N ARG A 370 16.81 13.58 14.90
CA ARG A 370 16.95 14.59 15.96
C ARG A 370 16.48 14.10 17.34
N ASP A 371 15.88 12.92 17.42
CA ASP A 371 15.18 12.43 18.62
C ASP A 371 14.04 13.37 19.09
N ASP A 372 13.47 14.16 18.18
CA ASP A 372 12.38 15.12 18.48
C ASP A 372 11.02 14.43 18.34
N THR A 373 10.67 13.65 19.37
CA THR A 373 9.41 12.87 19.40
C THR A 373 8.18 13.76 19.44
N ASP A 374 8.27 14.92 20.10
CA ASP A 374 7.15 15.87 20.24
C ASP A 374 6.72 16.42 18.87
N LYS A 375 7.68 16.76 18.01
CA LYS A 375 7.37 17.15 16.62
C LYS A 375 7.02 15.96 15.74
N ALA A 376 7.61 14.78 15.97
CA ALA A 376 7.33 13.58 15.17
C ALA A 376 5.88 13.06 15.34
N LEU A 377 5.31 13.11 16.54
CA LEU A 377 4.00 12.51 16.85
C LEU A 377 2.84 13.07 15.99
N PRO A 378 2.69 14.39 15.81
CA PRO A 378 1.69 14.94 14.90
C PRO A 378 1.84 14.48 13.44
N LEU A 379 3.06 14.20 12.98
CA LEU A 379 3.31 13.67 11.63
C LEU A 379 2.89 12.20 11.53
N VAL A 380 3.20 11.39 12.56
CA VAL A 380 2.75 9.99 12.65
C VAL A 380 1.23 9.91 12.64
N ARG A 381 0.55 10.80 13.38
CA ARG A 381 -0.92 10.88 13.40
C ARG A 381 -1.47 11.13 11.99
N TRP A 382 -0.89 12.09 11.28
CA TRP A 382 -1.33 12.43 9.92
C TRP A 382 -1.04 11.31 8.92
N LEU A 383 0.17 10.74 8.93
CA LEU A 383 0.52 9.61 8.07
C LEU A 383 -0.42 8.42 8.33
N THR A 384 -0.70 8.13 9.60
CA THR A 384 -1.61 7.04 9.97
C THR A 384 -3.02 7.30 9.43
N SER A 385 -3.51 8.54 9.45
CA SER A 385 -4.84 8.88 8.91
C SER A 385 -4.94 8.77 7.39
N GLN A 386 -3.82 8.81 6.66
CA GLN A 386 -3.79 8.62 5.21
C GLN A 386 -3.86 7.14 4.77
N ARG A 387 -3.99 6.16 5.68
CA ARG A 387 -3.96 4.73 5.31
C ARG A 387 -5.33 4.19 4.87
N ASN A 388 -5.32 3.27 3.92
CA ASN A 388 -6.47 2.50 3.49
C ASN A 388 -6.70 1.26 4.38
N ALA A 389 -7.83 0.55 4.16
CA ALA A 389 -8.22 -0.62 4.94
C ALA A 389 -7.19 -1.76 4.96
N TYR A 390 -6.36 -1.86 3.93
CA TYR A 390 -5.35 -2.90 3.75
C TYR A 390 -3.97 -2.48 4.29
N GLY A 391 -3.88 -1.28 4.85
CA GLY A 391 -2.70 -0.75 5.50
C GLY A 391 -1.71 0.02 4.62
N GLY A 392 -1.94 0.13 3.31
CA GLY A 392 -1.19 1.03 2.41
C GLY A 392 -1.80 2.44 2.36
N PHE A 393 -1.18 3.38 1.64
CA PHE A 393 -1.70 4.76 1.52
C PHE A 393 -2.67 4.92 0.34
N SER A 394 -2.25 4.53 -0.86
CA SER A 394 -3.08 4.57 -2.07
C SER A 394 -3.19 3.16 -2.67
N SER A 395 -4.41 2.67 -2.90
CA SER A 395 -4.62 1.45 -3.70
C SER A 395 -5.34 1.84 -4.98
N THR A 396 -4.66 1.75 -6.12
CA THR A 396 -5.28 1.87 -7.45
C THR A 396 -5.81 0.53 -7.96
N GLN A 397 -5.78 -0.55 -7.17
CA GLN A 397 -6.25 -1.86 -7.60
C GLN A 397 -7.02 -2.58 -6.48
N VAL A 398 -8.24 -2.12 -6.24
CA VAL A 398 -9.32 -2.96 -5.70
C VAL A 398 -10.42 -2.91 -6.75
N GLY A 399 -10.45 -3.90 -7.66
CA GLY A 399 -11.54 -3.93 -8.67
C GLY A 399 -11.32 -4.69 -9.98
N LEU A 400 -10.20 -5.40 -10.21
CA LEU A 400 -10.04 -6.24 -11.40
C LEU A 400 -9.59 -7.65 -11.03
N SER A 401 -10.38 -8.36 -10.23
CA SER A 401 -10.30 -9.82 -10.16
C SER A 401 -11.61 -10.43 -10.65
N HIS A 402 -11.64 -10.64 -11.97
CA HIS A 402 -12.34 -11.75 -12.63
C HIS A 402 -13.84 -11.92 -12.39
N THR A 403 -14.65 -11.14 -13.11
CA THR A 403 -15.95 -11.61 -13.61
C THR A 403 -15.71 -12.67 -14.69
N TYR A 404 -15.68 -13.94 -14.30
CA TYR A 404 -15.92 -15.02 -15.26
C TYR A 404 -17.42 -15.07 -15.52
N TYR A 405 -17.84 -14.57 -16.68
CA TYR A 405 -19.12 -14.97 -17.26
C TYR A 405 -19.03 -16.46 -17.59
N VAL A 406 -19.82 -17.28 -16.90
CA VAL A 406 -20.18 -18.60 -17.39
C VAL A 406 -21.60 -18.46 -17.93
N ASN A 407 -21.74 -18.68 -19.24
CA ASN A 407 -23.01 -18.73 -19.97
C ASN A 407 -24.00 -19.72 -19.37
#